data_AF-A0A4U6KJ52-F1
#
_entry.id   AF-A0A4U6KJ52-F1
#
_cell.length_a   1.000
_cell.length_b   1.000
_cell.length_c   1.000
_cell.angle_alpha   90.00
_cell.angle_beta   90.00
_cell.angle_gamma   90.00
#
_symmetry.space_group_name_H-M   'P 1'
#
loop_
_entity.id
_entity.type
_entity.pdbx_description
1 polymer ?
#
loop_
_entity_poly.entity_id
_entity_poly.type
_entity_poly.pdbx_seq_one_letter_code
_entity_poly.pdbx_strand_id
1 'polypeptide(L)' 'FDAVMAGMDITPEREKQVLFTTPYYDNSALFVGQQGKYTSIDQLKGKKVGVQNGTTHQKFIMDKHPEVTTVPYDSYQ' A
#
# COMPACT_ATOMS: atom_id res chain seq x y z
N PHE A 1 3.45 15.14 18.82
CA PHE A 1 2.06 14.64 18.66
C PHE A 1 1.88 13.48 19.61
N ASP A 2 0.67 13.27 20.08
CA ASP A 2 0.36 12.26 21.11
C ASP A 2 -0.23 10.97 20.52
N ALA A 3 -0.89 11.07 19.35
CA ALA A 3 -1.44 9.95 18.61
C ALA A 3 -1.43 10.23 17.10
N VAL A 4 -1.54 9.16 16.29
CA VAL A 4 -1.68 9.22 14.83
C VAL A 4 -2.93 8.45 14.44
N MET A 5 -3.79 9.07 13.62
CA MET A 5 -4.98 8.43 13.05
C MET A 5 -5.01 8.67 11.55
N ALA A 6 -4.41 7.75 10.79
CA ALA A 6 -4.12 7.93 9.36
C ALA A 6 -4.38 6.65 8.55
N GLY A 7 -5.34 5.81 8.97
CA GLY A 7 -5.64 4.55 8.28
C GLY A 7 -4.46 3.57 8.25
N MET A 8 -3.67 3.57 9.33
CA MET A 8 -2.46 2.75 9.42
C MET A 8 -2.81 1.30 9.79
N ASP A 9 -2.48 0.37 8.90
CA ASP A 9 -2.60 -1.06 9.20
C ASP A 9 -1.71 -1.46 10.39
N ILE A 10 -2.26 -2.30 11.26
CA ILE A 10 -1.54 -2.94 12.37
C ILE A 10 -0.71 -4.09 11.77
N THR A 11 0.62 -4.00 11.85
CA THR A 11 1.54 -5.06 11.39
C THR A 11 2.59 -5.38 12.45
N PRO A 12 3.15 -6.61 12.48
CA PRO A 12 4.17 -6.98 13.46
C PRO A 12 5.41 -6.07 13.44
N GLU A 13 5.78 -5.53 12.29
CA GLU A 13 6.89 -4.58 12.16
C GLU A 13 6.57 -3.24 12.82
N ARG A 14 5.33 -2.76 12.66
CA ARG A 14 4.88 -1.49 13.26
C ARG A 14 4.63 -1.63 14.75
N GLU A 15 4.10 -2.75 15.22
CA GLU A 15 3.88 -3.05 16.65
C GLU A 15 5.19 -3.07 17.46
N LYS A 16 6.33 -3.35 16.81
CA LYS A 16 7.65 -3.22 17.44
C LYS A 16 8.10 -1.78 17.65
N GLN A 17 7.48 -0.82 16.96
CA GLN A 17 7.89 0.59 16.94
C GLN A 17 6.90 1.48 17.70
N VAL A 18 5.61 1.16 17.68
CA VAL A 18 4.54 1.97 18.29
C VAL A 18 3.46 1.08 18.92
N LEU A 19 2.73 1.65 19.87
CA LEU A 19 1.52 1.02 20.43
C LEU A 19 0.31 1.31 19.53
N PHE A 20 -0.53 0.29 19.35
CA PHE A 20 -1.81 0.42 18.65
C PHE A 20 -2.98 0.31 19.64
N THR A 21 -4.09 0.96 19.30
CA THR A 21 -5.38 0.75 19.97
C THR A 21 -6.00 -0.58 19.54
N THR A 22 -7.17 -0.91 20.09
CA THR A 22 -8.05 -1.89 19.46
C THR A 22 -8.37 -1.45 18.02
N PRO A 23 -8.45 -2.37 17.04
CA PRO A 23 -8.80 -2.03 15.66
C PRO A 23 -10.14 -1.28 15.59
N TYR A 24 -10.23 -0.27 14.73
CA TYR A 24 -11.44 0.55 14.59
C TYR A 24 -12.13 0.41 13.22
N TYR A 25 -11.45 -0.14 12.22
CA TYR A 25 -11.96 -0.36 10.85
C TYR A 25 -11.11 -1.41 10.13
N ASP A 26 -11.72 -2.15 9.20
CA ASP A 26 -11.05 -3.12 8.33
C ASP A 26 -11.09 -2.62 6.88
N ASN A 27 -9.97 -2.72 6.16
CA ASN A 27 -9.79 -2.16 4.83
C ASN A 27 -9.36 -3.22 3.82
N SER A 28 -9.42 -2.88 2.53
CA SER A 28 -8.85 -3.71 1.47
C SER A 28 -8.12 -2.86 0.43
N ALA A 29 -7.09 -3.45 -0.16
CA ALA A 29 -6.28 -2.85 -1.21
C ALA A 29 -6.93 -3.04 -2.58
N LEU A 30 -6.89 -2.00 -3.43
CA LEU A 30 -7.35 -2.05 -4.81
C LEU A 30 -6.35 -1.34 -5.74
N PHE A 31 -6.22 -1.87 -6.96
CA PHE A 31 -5.55 -1.17 -8.05
C PHE A 31 -6.56 -0.33 -8.81
N VAL A 32 -6.22 0.91 -9.11
CA VAL A 32 -7.03 1.81 -9.93
C VAL A 32 -6.26 2.14 -11.20
N GLY A 33 -6.92 2.02 -12.34
CA GLY A 33 -6.35 2.28 -13.64
C GLY A 33 -7.43 2.67 -14.65
N GLN A 34 -7.00 3.01 -15.87
CA GLN A 34 -7.91 3.37 -16.94
C GLN A 34 -8.87 2.21 -17.25
N GLN A 35 -10.16 2.52 -17.36
CA GLN A 35 -11.21 1.52 -17.58
C GLN A 35 -10.89 0.65 -18.81
N GLY A 36 -11.01 -0.68 -18.65
CA GLY A 36 -10.78 -1.66 -19.70
C GLY A 36 -9.32 -1.89 -20.10
N LYS A 37 -8.37 -1.15 -19.53
CA LYS A 37 -6.95 -1.24 -19.90
C LYS A 37 -6.20 -2.37 -19.18
N TYR A 38 -6.53 -2.59 -17.91
CA TYR A 38 -5.92 -3.61 -17.08
C TYR A 38 -6.99 -4.42 -16.36
N THR A 39 -6.89 -5.74 -16.40
CA THR A 39 -7.85 -6.67 -15.79
C THR A 39 -7.19 -7.64 -14.81
N SER A 40 -5.87 -7.72 -14.79
CA SER A 40 -5.10 -8.53 -13.84
C SER A 40 -3.76 -7.89 -13.52
N ILE A 41 -3.19 -8.25 -12.37
CA ILE A 41 -1.90 -7.75 -11.92
C ILE A 41 -0.74 -8.16 -12.85
N ASP A 42 -0.84 -9.33 -13.49
CA ASP A 42 0.18 -9.83 -14.42
C ASP A 42 0.41 -8.87 -15.60
N GLN A 43 -0.61 -8.12 -15.99
CA GLN A 43 -0.52 -7.11 -17.06
C GLN A 43 0.29 -5.87 -16.64
N LEU A 44 0.61 -5.74 -15.35
CA LEU A 44 1.44 -4.67 -14.80
C LEU A 44 2.94 -5.02 -14.80
N LYS A 45 3.31 -6.23 -15.24
CA LYS A 45 4.71 -6.62 -15.37
C LYS A 45 5.50 -5.62 -16.23
N GLY A 46 6.62 -5.13 -15.70
CA GLY A 46 7.45 -4.11 -16.33
C GLY A 46 6.79 -2.73 -16.44
N LYS A 47 5.64 -2.51 -15.80
CA LYS A 47 4.96 -1.21 -15.71
C LYS A 47 5.31 -0.52 -14.41
N LYS A 48 5.02 0.78 -14.38
CA LYS A 48 5.12 1.63 -13.19
C LYS A 48 3.77 1.71 -12.50
N VAL A 49 3.74 1.46 -11.19
CA VAL A 49 2.55 1.60 -10.36
C VAL A 49 2.82 2.63 -9.26
N GLY A 50 1.99 3.67 -9.22
CA GLY A 50 2.06 4.69 -8.16
C GLY A 50 1.54 4.13 -6.83
N VAL A 51 2.27 4.39 -5.76
CA VAL A 51 1.90 3.99 -4.39
C VAL A 51 2.31 5.08 -3.41
N GLN A 52 1.62 5.20 -2.28
CA GLN A 52 2.09 6.08 -1.21
C GLN A 52 3.26 5.44 -0.47
N ASN A 53 4.28 6.25 -0.19
CA ASN A 53 5.51 5.83 0.44
C ASN A 53 5.28 5.31 1.87
N GLY A 54 5.96 4.22 2.25
CA GLY A 54 5.88 3.62 3.58
C GLY A 54 4.59 2.83 3.87
N THR A 55 3.75 2.61 2.85
CA THR A 55 2.51 1.85 3.00
C THR A 55 2.71 0.35 2.87
N THR A 56 1.79 -0.41 3.43
CA THR A 56 1.67 -1.87 3.22
C THR A 56 1.46 -2.22 1.75
N HIS A 57 0.78 -1.36 0.97
CA HIS A 57 0.62 -1.50 -0.48
C HIS A 57 1.96 -1.51 -1.22
N GLN A 58 2.85 -0.56 -0.89
CA GLN A 58 4.19 -0.51 -1.47
C GLN A 58 4.96 -1.78 -1.16
N LYS A 59 4.95 -2.21 0.11
CA LYS A 59 5.61 -3.45 0.54
C LYS A 59 5.05 -4.68 -0.17
N PHE A 60 3.73 -4.79 -0.29
CA PHE A 60 3.06 -5.89 -0.97
C PHE A 60 3.54 -6.05 -2.42
N ILE A 61 3.57 -4.97 -3.20
CA ILE A 61 4.02 -5.03 -4.60
C ILE A 61 5.51 -5.40 -4.66
N MET A 62 6.35 -4.82 -3.81
CA MET A 62 7.79 -5.12 -3.81
C MET A 62 8.09 -6.58 -3.44
N ASP A 63 7.35 -7.16 -2.49
CA ASP A 63 7.58 -8.53 -2.00
C ASP A 63 6.95 -9.60 -2.93
N LYS A 64 5.76 -9.32 -3.48
CA LYS A 64 4.97 -10.32 -4.23
C LYS A 64 5.04 -10.15 -5.73
N HIS A 65 5.30 -8.93 -6.21
CA HIS A 65 5.33 -8.57 -7.62
C HIS A 65 6.59 -7.75 -7.95
N PRO A 66 7.81 -8.28 -7.70
CA PRO A 66 9.06 -7.55 -7.93
C PRO A 66 9.26 -7.18 -9.41
N GLU A 67 8.51 -7.80 -10.32
CA GLU A 67 8.46 -7.46 -11.74
C GLU A 67 7.72 -6.15 -12.03
N VAL A 68 7.00 -5.58 -11.06
CA VAL A 68 6.30 -4.30 -11.13
C VAL A 68 7.18 -3.23 -10.49
N THR A 69 7.40 -2.13 -11.21
CA THR A 69 8.15 -0.99 -10.66
C THR A 69 7.23 -0.11 -9.83
N THR A 70 7.45 -0.05 -8.51
CA THR A 70 6.73 0.90 -7.65
C THR A 70 7.30 2.31 -7.84
N VAL A 71 6.41 3.30 -7.91
CA VAL A 71 6.75 4.72 -7.92
C VAL A 71 6.17 5.33 -6.64
N PRO A 72 6.98 5.55 -5.60
CA PRO A 72 6.50 6.10 -4.33
C PRO A 72 6.20 7.58 -4.46
N TYR A 73 5.07 8.00 -3.88
CA TYR A 73 4.66 9.39 -3.70
C TYR A 73 4.40 9.67 -2.22
N ASP A 74 4.63 10.90 -1.76
CA ASP A 74 4.37 11.27 -0.36
C ASP A 74 2.87 11.39 -0.07
N SER A 75 2.07 11.68 -1.10
CA SER A 75 0.62 11.90 -1.05
C SER A 75 -0.07 11.23 -2.25
N TYR A 76 -1.30 10.73 -2.02
CA TYR A 76 -2.22 10.35 -3.09
C TYR A 76 -3.03 11.53 -3.66
N GLN A 77 -3.08 12.64 -2.93
CA GLN A 77 -3.68 13.92 -3.32
C GLN A 77 -2.69 14.77 -4.09
#